data_AF-A0A098EAD9-F1
#
_entry.id   AF-A0A098EAD9-F1
#
_cell.length_a   1.000
_cell.length_b   1.000
_cell.length_c   1.000
_cell.angle_alpha   90.00
_cell.angle_beta   90.00
_cell.angle_gamma   90.00
#
_symmetry.space_group_name_H-M   'P 1'
#
loop_
_entity.id
_entity.type
_entity.pdbx_description
1 polymer ?
#
loop_
_entity_poly.entity_id
_entity_poly.type
_entity_poly.pdbx_seq_one_letter_code
_entity_poly.pdbx_strand_id
1 'polypeptide(L)'
;MDTPETTDLMVGNIHISCFYYPYKLIRQLSSFHNIYLASVEDIAAMKIIAIVQRGKFRDFIDIYFLIRTFGMEKIIEWTKEKYPEYSVSLILKALVYFEDAGEGMSSNGRVLKIFDSTLTWTNIKKFIIKETLKFHKNYLNSGKF
;
A
#
# COMPACT_ATOMS: atom_id res chain seq x y z
N MET A 1 -19.30 -11.01 2.01
CA MET A 1 -19.30 -11.52 3.39
C MET A 1 -19.26 -10.29 4.27
N ASP A 2 -20.40 -9.97 4.88
CA ASP A 2 -20.50 -8.90 5.86
C ASP A 2 -19.54 -9.23 7.00
N THR A 3 -18.50 -8.42 7.16
CA THR A 3 -17.78 -8.42 8.43
C THR A 3 -18.66 -7.62 9.38
N PRO A 4 -18.99 -8.13 10.58
CA PRO A 4 -19.96 -7.50 11.49
C PRO A 4 -19.67 -6.03 11.87
N GLU A 5 -18.49 -5.53 11.51
CA GLU A 5 -17.94 -4.23 11.88
C GLU A 5 -17.82 -3.25 10.70
N THR A 6 -18.27 -3.64 9.50
CA THR A 6 -18.25 -2.77 8.30
C THR A 6 -19.68 -2.38 7.92
N THR A 7 -19.90 -1.10 7.68
CA THR A 7 -21.11 -0.52 7.12
C THR A 7 -20.77 0.09 5.76
N ASP A 8 -21.25 -0.55 4.70
CA ASP A 8 -21.20 0.00 3.34
C ASP A 8 -22.51 0.71 3.01
N LEU A 9 -22.41 1.91 2.45
CA LEU A 9 -23.54 2.76 2.11
C LEU A 9 -23.32 3.51 0.80
N MET A 10 -24.41 3.81 0.11
CA MET A 10 -24.41 4.53 -1.15
C MET A 10 -25.22 5.82 -1.00
N VAL A 11 -24.55 6.97 -1.12
CA VAL A 11 -25.20 8.29 -1.12
C VAL A 11 -25.18 8.84 -2.54
N GLY A 12 -26.33 8.84 -3.19
CA GLY A 12 -26.41 9.06 -4.64
C GLY A 12 -25.58 8.01 -5.38
N ASN A 13 -24.52 8.42 -6.07
CA ASN A 13 -23.58 7.52 -6.77
C ASN A 13 -22.22 7.39 -6.06
N ILE A 14 -22.13 7.80 -4.79
CA ILE A 14 -20.90 7.76 -4.00
C ILE A 14 -20.97 6.54 -3.07
N HIS A 15 -20.04 5.61 -3.26
CA HIS A 15 -19.84 4.48 -2.35
C HIS A 15 -19.00 4.93 -1.15
N ILE A 16 -19.54 4.74 0.05
CA ILE A 16 -18.90 5.06 1.32
C ILE A 16 -18.83 3.76 2.13
N SER A 17 -17.67 3.49 2.72
CA SER A 17 -17.45 2.32 3.58
C SER A 17 -16.91 2.81 4.91
N CYS A 18 -17.60 2.47 5.98
CA CYS A 18 -17.20 2.76 7.36
C CYS A 18 -16.93 1.45 8.06
N PHE A 19 -15.76 1.30 8.68
CA PHE A 19 -15.43 0.07 9.39
C PHE A 19 -14.68 0.39 10.67
N TYR A 20 -14.84 -0.46 11.67
CA TYR A 20 -13.99 -0.41 12.84
C TYR A 20 -12.55 -0.74 12.43
N TYR A 21 -11.62 0.11 12.84
CA TYR A 21 -10.21 -0.04 12.51
C TYR A 21 -9.39 -0.22 13.81
N PRO A 22 -9.07 -1.47 14.19
CA PRO A 22 -8.47 -1.77 15.49
C PRO A 22 -6.97 -1.43 15.58
N TYR A 23 -6.37 -0.94 14.49
CA TYR A 23 -4.94 -0.67 14.43
C TYR A 23 -4.63 0.76 14.87
N LYS A 24 -3.66 0.90 15.78
CA LYS A 24 -3.19 2.21 16.23
C LYS A 24 -2.59 3.01 15.07
N LEU A 25 -2.79 4.32 15.11
CA LEU A 25 -2.10 5.25 14.23
C LEU A 25 -0.67 5.45 14.74
N ILE A 26 0.30 5.47 13.84
CA ILE A 26 1.70 5.71 14.22
C ILE A 26 2.01 7.21 14.25
N ARG A 27 1.24 8.04 13.56
CA ARG A 27 1.34 9.50 13.61
C ARG A 27 -0.02 10.16 13.86
N GLN A 28 -0.01 11.47 14.11
CA GLN A 28 -1.24 12.23 14.29
C GLN A 28 -2.00 12.34 12.97
N LEU A 29 -3.33 12.43 13.09
CA LEU A 29 -4.21 12.69 11.96
C LEU A 29 -3.96 14.09 11.39
N SER A 30 -3.87 14.17 10.07
CA SER A 30 -3.80 15.44 9.36
C SER A 30 -5.20 16.03 9.20
N SER A 31 -5.38 17.31 9.53
CA SER A 31 -6.64 18.00 9.23
C SER A 31 -6.63 18.52 7.79
N PHE A 32 -7.68 18.22 7.04
CA PHE A 32 -7.91 18.74 5.70
C PHE A 32 -9.38 19.11 5.55
N HIS A 33 -9.69 20.41 5.45
CA HIS A 33 -11.07 20.92 5.32
C HIS A 33 -12.02 20.35 6.39
N ASN A 34 -11.58 20.33 7.66
CA ASN A 34 -12.30 19.76 8.81
C ASN A 34 -12.53 18.24 8.74
N ILE A 35 -11.82 17.53 7.86
CA ILE A 35 -11.80 16.08 7.80
C ILE A 35 -10.45 15.59 8.30
N TYR A 36 -10.45 14.60 9.18
CA TYR A 36 -9.23 13.96 9.64
C TYR A 36 -8.78 12.89 8.66
N LEU A 37 -7.55 13.01 8.19
CA LEU A 37 -6.89 12.08 7.28
C LEU A 37 -5.79 11.35 8.02
N ALA A 38 -5.62 10.06 7.70
CA ALA A 38 -4.44 9.32 8.12
C ALA A 38 -3.16 10.02 7.62
N SER A 39 -2.09 9.93 8.41
CA SER A 39 -0.80 10.44 7.99
C SER A 39 -0.27 9.66 6.78
N VAL A 40 0.73 10.21 6.08
CA VAL A 40 1.31 9.53 4.92
C VAL A 40 2.03 8.25 5.33
N GLU A 41 2.63 8.22 6.51
CA GLU A 41 3.27 7.05 7.12
C GLU A 41 2.25 5.94 7.39
N ASP A 42 1.11 6.29 7.98
CA ASP A 42 0.00 5.35 8.20
C ASP A 42 -0.54 4.83 6.87
N ILE A 43 -0.75 5.70 5.88
CA ILE A 43 -1.21 5.32 4.53
C ILE A 43 -0.21 4.38 3.85
N ALA A 44 1.10 4.64 3.97
CA ALA A 44 2.14 3.81 3.40
C ALA A 44 2.15 2.40 3.99
N ALA A 45 2.07 2.29 5.31
CA ALA A 45 1.94 1.01 6.01
C ALA A 45 0.66 0.27 5.59
N MET A 46 -0.48 0.97 5.52
CA MET A 46 -1.75 0.40 5.05
C MET A 46 -1.66 -0.12 3.60
N LYS A 47 -0.90 0.55 2.74
CA LYS A 47 -0.69 0.11 1.35
C LYS A 47 0.15 -1.15 1.26
N ILE A 48 1.18 -1.29 2.08
CA ILE A 48 1.94 -2.55 2.16
C ILE A 48 1.03 -3.70 2.58
N ILE A 49 0.22 -3.53 3.63
CA ILE A 49 -0.69 -4.59 4.08
C ILE A 49 -1.75 -4.91 3.02
N ALA A 50 -2.26 -3.91 2.30
CA ALA A 50 -3.14 -4.15 1.17
C ALA A 50 -2.47 -4.99 0.06
N ILE A 51 -1.19 -4.74 -0.25
CA ILE A 51 -0.44 -5.56 -1.21
C ILE A 51 -0.30 -7.00 -0.69
N VAL A 52 0.07 -7.18 0.58
CA VAL A 52 0.19 -8.51 1.21
C VAL A 52 -1.11 -9.29 1.16
N GLN A 53 -2.26 -8.64 1.37
CA GLN A 53 -3.56 -9.32 1.44
C GLN A 53 -4.22 -9.55 0.07
N ARG A 54 -4.08 -8.61 -0.87
CA ARG A 54 -4.84 -8.65 -2.15
C ARG A 54 -4.06 -8.26 -3.40
N GLY A 55 -2.92 -7.59 -3.27
CA GLY A 55 -2.04 -7.27 -4.41
C GLY A 55 -2.70 -6.58 -5.61
N LYS A 56 -3.64 -5.65 -5.45
CA LYS A 56 -4.34 -5.02 -6.60
C LYS A 56 -3.44 -4.02 -7.34
N PHE A 57 -3.60 -3.87 -8.65
CA PHE A 57 -2.86 -2.93 -9.50
C PHE A 57 -2.68 -1.54 -8.87
N ARG A 58 -3.77 -0.94 -8.37
CA ARG A 58 -3.77 0.39 -7.73
C ARG A 58 -2.84 0.48 -6.52
N ASP A 59 -2.74 -0.59 -5.72
CA ASP A 59 -1.93 -0.58 -4.51
C ASP A 59 -0.43 -0.56 -4.88
N PHE A 60 -0.06 -1.21 -5.99
CA PHE A 60 1.29 -1.12 -6.54
C PHE A 60 1.63 0.25 -7.15
N ILE A 61 0.65 0.94 -7.75
CA ILE A 61 0.86 2.32 -8.21
C ILE A 61 1.11 3.23 -7.01
N ASP A 62 0.27 3.13 -5.98
CA ASP A 62 0.39 3.96 -4.78
C ASP A 62 1.74 3.71 -4.08
N ILE A 63 2.15 2.44 -3.91
CA ILE A 63 3.43 2.13 -3.27
C ILE A 63 4.63 2.57 -4.11
N TYR A 64 4.54 2.53 -5.45
CA TYR A 64 5.58 3.04 -6.33
C TYR A 64 5.88 4.50 -6.05
N PHE A 65 4.84 5.34 -5.94
CA PHE A 65 5.02 6.76 -5.63
C PHE A 65 5.56 6.97 -4.22
N LEU A 66 5.03 6.23 -3.24
CA LEU A 66 5.50 6.31 -1.85
C LEU A 66 6.98 5.91 -1.71
N ILE A 67 7.42 4.84 -2.36
CA ILE A 67 8.83 4.41 -2.37
C ILE A 67 9.70 5.47 -3.06
N ARG A 68 9.23 6.08 -4.16
CA ARG A 68 9.98 7.15 -4.81
C ARG A 68 10.15 8.40 -3.94
N THR A 69 9.17 8.72 -3.12
CA THR A 69 9.20 9.91 -2.27
C THR A 69 9.97 9.68 -0.97
N PHE A 70 9.80 8.54 -0.32
CA PHE A 70 10.33 8.30 1.04
C PHE A 70 11.43 7.24 1.10
N GLY A 71 11.58 6.42 0.07
CA GLY A 71 12.51 5.29 0.03
C GLY A 71 11.94 4.03 0.69
N MET A 72 12.36 2.86 0.19
CA MET A 72 11.87 1.55 0.66
C MET A 72 12.09 1.34 2.16
N GLU A 73 13.22 1.80 2.70
CA GLU A 73 13.58 1.59 4.11
C GLU A 73 12.57 2.20 5.08
N LYS A 74 12.18 3.47 4.85
CA LYS A 74 11.16 4.14 5.67
C LYS A 74 9.79 3.48 5.55
N ILE A 75 9.42 3.06 4.34
CA ILE A 75 8.14 2.37 4.11
C ILE A 75 8.07 1.07 4.91
N ILE A 76 9.15 0.27 4.91
CA ILE A 76 9.22 -0.96 5.71
C ILE A 76 9.23 -0.64 7.20
N GLU A 77 9.97 0.38 7.64
CA GLU A 77 9.99 0.83 9.04
C GLU A 77 8.59 1.21 9.56
N TRP A 78 7.87 2.09 8.84
CA TRP A 78 6.50 2.48 9.20
C TRP A 78 5.54 1.29 9.19
N THR A 79 5.72 0.37 8.24
CA THR A 79 4.92 -0.87 8.21
C THR A 79 5.19 -1.71 9.44
N LYS A 80 6.45 -1.84 9.87
CA LYS A 80 6.82 -2.62 11.07
C LYS A 80 6.41 -1.94 12.37
N GLU A 81 6.41 -0.61 12.43
CA GLU A 81 5.90 0.17 13.56
C GLU A 81 4.39 -0.05 13.72
N LYS A 82 3.64 -0.03 12.61
CA LYS A 82 2.18 -0.16 12.62
C LYS A 82 1.67 -1.61 12.71
N TYR A 83 2.39 -2.53 12.07
CA TYR A 83 2.03 -3.94 11.89
C TYR A 83 3.22 -4.87 12.23
N PRO A 84 3.61 -4.94 13.51
CA PRO A 84 4.77 -5.71 13.96
C PRO A 84 4.65 -7.23 13.72
N GLU A 85 3.44 -7.74 13.51
CA GLU A 85 3.16 -9.16 13.23
C GLU A 85 3.56 -9.60 11.82
N TYR A 86 3.63 -8.68 10.85
CA TYR A 86 3.99 -9.00 9.47
C TYR A 86 5.52 -9.06 9.31
N SER A 87 6.06 -10.23 8.97
CA SER A 87 7.51 -10.37 8.77
C SER A 87 7.99 -9.58 7.55
N VAL A 88 9.23 -9.08 7.60
CA VAL A 88 9.85 -8.37 6.48
C VAL A 88 9.88 -9.27 5.24
N SER A 89 10.21 -10.56 5.39
CA SER A 89 10.23 -11.53 4.29
C SER A 89 8.88 -11.67 3.59
N LEU A 90 7.76 -11.69 4.34
CA LEU A 90 6.42 -11.73 3.78
C LEU A 90 6.11 -10.46 2.97
N ILE A 91 6.46 -9.30 3.52
CA ILE A 91 6.28 -8.00 2.84
C ILE A 91 7.05 -7.97 1.52
N LEU A 92 8.34 -8.34 1.54
CA LEU A 92 9.18 -8.31 0.34
C LEU A 92 8.69 -9.30 -0.72
N LYS A 93 8.21 -10.48 -0.31
CA LYS A 93 7.59 -11.46 -1.23
C LYS A 93 6.36 -10.87 -1.92
N ALA A 94 5.48 -10.21 -1.17
CA ALA A 94 4.28 -9.60 -1.73
C ALA A 94 4.59 -8.46 -2.70
N LEU A 95 5.63 -7.66 -2.44
CA LEU A 95 6.05 -6.55 -3.31
C LEU A 95 6.52 -6.99 -4.70
N VAL A 96 6.90 -8.27 -4.88
CA VAL A 96 7.34 -8.82 -6.17
C VAL A 96 6.33 -9.80 -6.79
N TYR A 97 5.17 -9.98 -6.15
CA TYR A 97 4.11 -10.89 -6.62
C TYR A 97 2.99 -10.09 -7.29
N PHE A 98 2.97 -10.08 -8.62
CA PHE A 98 2.06 -9.24 -9.42
C PHE A 98 0.89 -9.99 -10.06
N GLU A 99 0.77 -11.30 -9.85
CA GLU A 99 -0.20 -12.15 -10.55
C GLU A 99 -1.65 -11.70 -10.29
N ASP A 100 -1.96 -11.33 -9.03
CA ASP A 100 -3.30 -10.88 -8.62
C ASP A 100 -3.60 -9.42 -8.95
N ALA A 101 -2.66 -8.69 -9.59
CA ALA A 101 -2.82 -7.26 -9.82
C ALA A 101 -3.97 -6.91 -10.78
N GLY A 102 -4.33 -7.80 -11.71
CA GLY A 102 -5.43 -7.59 -12.65
C GLY A 102 -5.23 -6.33 -13.50
N GLU A 103 -4.18 -6.31 -14.32
CA GLU A 103 -3.69 -5.13 -15.07
C GLU A 103 -4.82 -4.27 -15.67
N GLY A 104 -4.87 -2.97 -15.31
CA GLY A 104 -5.79 -2.00 -15.91
C GLY A 104 -7.23 -1.99 -15.39
N MET A 105 -7.65 -2.97 -14.58
CA MET A 105 -9.01 -3.02 -14.01
C MET A 105 -9.01 -2.71 -12.52
N SER A 106 -9.66 -1.60 -12.10
CA SER A 106 -10.07 -1.49 -10.70
C SER A 106 -11.26 -2.41 -10.47
N SER A 107 -11.34 -3.06 -9.31
CA SER A 107 -12.35 -4.07 -8.95
C SER A 107 -13.81 -3.59 -8.97
N ASN A 108 -14.05 -2.34 -9.36
CA ASN A 108 -15.35 -1.68 -9.48
C ASN A 108 -15.57 -1.06 -10.87
N GLY A 109 -14.89 -1.56 -11.91
CA GLY A 109 -15.05 -1.07 -13.29
C GLY A 109 -14.40 0.29 -13.58
N ARG A 110 -13.67 0.87 -12.62
CA ARG A 110 -12.92 2.12 -12.83
C ARG A 110 -11.60 1.82 -13.52
N VAL A 111 -11.41 2.35 -14.72
CA VAL A 111 -10.12 2.29 -15.42
C VAL A 111 -9.18 3.30 -14.78
N LEU A 112 -8.09 2.81 -14.19
CA LEU A 112 -7.01 3.67 -13.71
C LEU A 112 -6.21 4.14 -14.92
N LYS A 113 -6.32 5.44 -15.24
CA LYS A 113 -5.52 6.07 -16.28
C LYS A 113 -4.28 6.68 -15.65
N ILE A 114 -3.11 6.18 -16.03
CA ILE A 114 -1.84 6.84 -15.77
C ILE A 114 -1.69 7.92 -16.85
N PHE A 115 -1.69 9.18 -16.44
CA PHE A 115 -1.59 10.31 -17.38
C PHE A 115 -0.17 10.52 -17.94
N ASP A 116 0.83 9.97 -17.26
CA ASP A 116 2.21 9.97 -17.70
C ASP A 116 2.49 8.74 -18.58
N SER A 117 2.69 8.97 -19.88
CA SER A 117 2.96 7.92 -20.87
C SER A 117 4.29 7.21 -20.65
N THR A 118 5.22 7.80 -19.90
CA THR A 118 6.50 7.18 -19.54
C THR A 118 6.36 6.17 -18.40
N LEU A 119 5.28 6.29 -17.62
CA LEU A 119 4.99 5.47 -16.45
C LEU A 119 4.16 4.25 -16.85
N THR A 120 4.81 3.30 -17.51
CA THR A 120 4.21 2.01 -17.87
C THR A 120 4.19 1.05 -16.69
N TRP A 121 3.23 0.13 -16.67
CA TRP A 121 3.17 -0.93 -15.67
C TRP A 121 4.46 -1.76 -15.60
N THR A 122 5.07 -2.03 -16.74
CA THR A 122 6.37 -2.71 -16.83
C THR A 122 7.47 -1.94 -16.11
N ASN A 123 7.53 -0.61 -16.27
CA ASN A 123 8.52 0.23 -15.60
C ASN A 123 8.28 0.27 -14.08
N ILE A 124 7.03 0.28 -13.65
CA ILE A 124 6.65 0.21 -12.23
C ILE A 124 7.09 -1.12 -11.61
N LYS A 125 6.76 -2.26 -12.22
CA LYS A 125 7.19 -3.58 -11.75
C LYS A 125 8.71 -3.66 -11.63
N LYS A 126 9.43 -3.23 -12.67
CA LYS A 126 10.91 -3.20 -12.67
C LYS A 126 11.47 -2.33 -11.53
N PHE A 127 10.88 -1.16 -11.29
CA PHE A 127 11.28 -0.27 -10.20
C PHE A 127 11.07 -0.93 -8.83
N ILE A 128 9.89 -1.47 -8.56
CA ILE A 128 9.57 -2.09 -7.27
C ILE A 128 10.47 -3.30 -7.01
N ILE A 129 10.70 -4.15 -8.02
CA ILE A 129 11.63 -5.29 -7.93
C ILE A 129 13.04 -4.79 -7.58
N LYS A 130 13.53 -3.75 -8.28
CA LYS A 130 14.87 -3.19 -8.04
C LYS A 130 15.03 -2.69 -6.61
N GLU A 131 14.08 -1.89 -6.12
CA GLU A 131 14.15 -1.35 -4.76
C GLU A 131 13.98 -2.44 -3.70
N THR A 132 13.15 -3.45 -3.96
CA THR A 132 12.99 -4.62 -3.07
C THR A 132 14.29 -5.40 -2.96
N LEU A 133 14.97 -5.69 -4.08
CA LEU A 133 16.26 -6.38 -4.09
C LEU A 133 17.36 -5.57 -3.41
N LYS A 134 17.39 -4.26 -3.64
CA LYS A 134 18.33 -3.34 -2.98
C LYS A 134 18.14 -3.36 -1.46
N PHE A 135 16.90 -3.25 -1.00
CA PHE A 135 16.57 -3.33 0.43
C PHE A 135 16.94 -4.69 1.02
N HIS A 136 16.58 -5.79 0.34
CA HIS A 136 16.87 -7.13 0.82
C HIS A 136 18.37 -7.37 1.04
N LYS A 137 19.23 -6.93 0.10
CA LYS A 137 20.69 -7.00 0.24
C LYS A 137 21.19 -6.24 1.47
N ASN A 138 20.71 -5.01 1.65
CA ASN A 138 21.08 -4.20 2.82
C ASN A 138 20.60 -4.83 4.13
N TYR A 139 19.39 -5.39 4.13
CA TYR A 139 18.79 -6.05 5.29
C TYR A 139 19.62 -7.26 5.73
N LEU A 140 20.05 -8.13 4.79
CA LEU A 140 20.92 -9.28 5.09
C LEU A 140 22.27 -8.85 5.67
N ASN A 141 22.86 -7.79 5.12
CA ASN A 141 24.15 -7.28 5.58
C ASN A 141 24.08 -6.63 6.97
N SER A 142 22.89 -6.23 7.42
CA SER A 142 22.67 -5.59 8.72
C SER A 142 22.54 -6.56 9.89
N GLY A 143 22.57 -7.89 9.65
CA GLY A 143 22.53 -8.92 10.70
C GLY A 143 21.20 -9.02 11.46
N LYS A 144 20.12 -8.41 10.97
CA LYS A 144 18.78 -8.47 11.57
C LYS A 144 18.09 -9.81 11.25
N PHE A 145 18.49 -10.87 11.95
CA PHE A 145 17.77 -12.15 12.05
C PHE A 145 17.17 -12.30 13.44
#